data_AF-A0A7W1P2E5-F1
#
_entry.id   AF-A0A7W1P2E5-F1
#
_cell.length_a   1.000
_cell.length_b   1.000
_cell.length_c   1.000
_cell.angle_alpha   90.00
_cell.angle_beta   90.00
_cell.angle_gamma   90.00
#
_symmetry.space_group_name_H-M   'P 1'
#
loop_
_entity.id
_entity.type
_entity.pdbx_description
1 polymer ?
#
loop_
_entity_poly.entity_id
_entity_poly.type
_entity_poly.pdbx_seq_one_letter_code
_entity_poly.pdbx_strand_id
1 'polypeptide(L)'
;MTVAMILWHRRLPATERYPLPPREITMKLARHAGLSDRMDSETRSGATLLAHFGYGGATGALYGAVAGRIPAPTWCKGVAFGLLVWTGSYLGLLPGSGILKIATDHPARRNLLMIGAHMVWGATLGAVTQVLEEETESGRAKPFSKSLLPHRDV
;
A
#
# COMPACT_ATOMS: atom_id res chain seq x y z
N MET A 1 0.26 -3.65 -5.78
CA MET A 1 1.29 -2.69 -6.23
C MET A 1 2.57 -3.35 -6.72
N THR A 2 3.28 -4.13 -5.89
CA THR A 2 4.63 -4.68 -6.21
C THR A 2 4.71 -5.40 -7.55
N VAL A 3 3.80 -6.34 -7.81
CA VAL A 3 3.76 -7.06 -9.09
C VAL A 3 3.51 -6.11 -10.26
N ALA A 4 2.56 -5.17 -10.14
CA ALA A 4 2.29 -4.17 -11.17
C ALA A 4 3.53 -3.31 -11.48
N MET A 5 4.23 -2.84 -10.44
CA MET A 5 5.48 -2.09 -10.62
C MET A 5 6.53 -2.90 -11.35
N ILE A 6 6.76 -4.16 -10.96
CA ILE A 6 7.76 -5.03 -11.61
C ILE A 6 7.41 -5.27 -13.08
N LEU A 7 6.15 -5.60 -13.37
CA LEU A 7 5.70 -5.89 -14.73
C LEU A 7 5.81 -4.66 -15.64
N TRP A 8 5.40 -3.49 -15.16
CA TRP A 8 5.47 -2.27 -15.96
C TRP A 8 6.87 -1.68 -16.05
N HIS A 9 7.73 -1.88 -15.04
CA HIS A 9 9.12 -1.43 -15.08
C HIS A 9 9.90 -2.11 -16.19
N ARG A 10 9.63 -3.41 -16.42
CA ARG A 10 10.21 -4.18 -17.54
C ARG A 10 9.82 -3.63 -18.92
N ARG A 11 8.77 -2.81 -19.01
CA ARG A 11 8.29 -2.17 -20.26
C ARG A 11 8.86 -0.76 -20.48
N LEU A 12 9.63 -0.21 -19.53
CA LEU A 12 10.28 1.10 -19.70
C LEU A 12 11.46 1.05 -20.67
N PRO A 13 11.88 2.18 -21.27
CA PRO A 13 13.16 2.27 -21.98
C PRO A 13 14.33 1.94 -21.05
N ALA A 14 15.42 1.38 -21.58
CA ALA A 14 16.58 0.97 -20.76
C ALA A 14 17.17 2.12 -19.93
N THR A 15 17.17 3.35 -20.47
CA THR A 15 17.62 4.57 -19.80
C THR A 15 16.78 4.95 -18.58
N GLU A 16 15.53 4.49 -18.50
CA GLU A 16 14.61 4.79 -17.39
C GLU A 16 14.50 3.62 -16.38
N ARG A 17 15.14 2.47 -16.66
CA ARG A 17 15.10 1.26 -15.82
C ARG A 17 16.06 1.30 -14.62
N TYR A 18 16.34 2.47 -14.08
CA TYR A 18 16.99 2.57 -12.77
C TYR A 18 16.07 1.97 -11.67
N PRO A 19 16.57 1.67 -10.45
CA PRO A 19 15.80 0.97 -9.43
C PRO A 19 14.40 1.55 -9.20
N LEU A 20 13.47 0.69 -8.76
CA LEU A 20 12.13 1.16 -8.39
C LEU A 20 12.18 1.96 -7.09
N PRO A 21 11.26 2.93 -6.89
CA PRO A 21 11.31 3.83 -5.74
C PRO A 21 11.39 3.15 -4.37
N PRO A 22 10.71 2.03 -4.07
CA PRO A 22 10.84 1.38 -2.77
C PRO A 22 12.30 1.05 -2.42
N ARG A 23 13.06 0.52 -3.39
CA ARG A 23 14.48 0.21 -3.17
C ARG A 23 15.31 1.47 -3.00
N GLU A 24 15.06 2.52 -3.81
CA GLU A 24 15.77 3.79 -3.67
C GLU A 24 15.54 4.45 -2.30
N ILE A 25 14.28 4.48 -1.85
CA ILE A 25 13.86 5.03 -0.56
C ILE A 25 14.51 4.26 0.58
N THR A 26 14.37 2.93 0.61
CA THR A 26 14.96 2.10 1.66
C THR A 26 16.49 2.26 1.72
N MET A 27 17.17 2.27 0.57
CA MET A 27 18.62 2.43 0.57
C MET A 27 19.08 3.83 0.99
N LYS A 28 18.31 4.88 0.68
CA LYS A 28 18.60 6.22 1.18
C LYS A 28 18.35 6.35 2.68
N LEU A 29 17.28 5.77 3.20
CA LEU A 29 17.03 5.71 4.65
C LEU A 29 18.13 4.92 5.36
N ALA A 30 18.52 3.75 4.83
CA ALA A 30 19.60 2.94 5.39
C ALA A 30 20.94 3.69 5.39
N ARG A 31 21.22 4.49 4.35
CA ARG A 31 22.41 5.38 4.31
C ARG A 31 22.36 6.45 5.40
N HIS A 32 21.23 7.16 5.55
CA HIS A 32 21.07 8.15 6.63
C HIS A 32 21.21 7.55 8.03
N ALA A 33 20.81 6.28 8.19
CA ALA A 33 20.96 5.54 9.45
C ALA A 33 22.36 4.91 9.65
N GLY A 34 23.29 5.05 8.70
CA GLY A 34 24.62 4.44 8.79
C GLY A 34 24.63 2.91 8.66
N LEU A 35 23.58 2.32 8.09
CA LEU A 35 23.39 0.87 7.98
C LEU A 35 23.69 0.32 6.58
N SER A 36 23.77 1.16 5.56
CA SER A 36 23.86 0.74 4.15
C SER A 36 25.02 -0.21 3.83
N ASP A 37 26.15 -0.01 4.49
CA ASP A 37 27.40 -0.75 4.22
C ASP A 37 27.40 -2.13 4.90
N ARG A 38 26.49 -2.32 5.86
CA ARG A 38 26.29 -3.59 6.58
C ARG A 38 25.23 -4.48 5.96
N MET A 39 24.59 -4.02 4.87
CA MET A 39 23.50 -4.75 4.23
C MET A 39 23.99 -5.44 2.96
N ASP A 40 23.95 -6.77 2.97
CA ASP A 40 24.11 -7.58 1.76
C ASP A 40 22.88 -7.48 0.84
N SER A 41 22.93 -8.14 -0.32
CA SER A 41 21.85 -8.05 -1.32
C SER A 41 20.51 -8.59 -0.82
N GLU A 42 20.53 -9.64 0.02
CA GLU A 42 19.34 -10.26 0.58
C GLU A 42 18.69 -9.33 1.61
N THR A 43 19.50 -8.80 2.54
CA THR A 43 19.06 -7.83 3.56
C THR A 43 18.48 -6.58 2.92
N ARG A 44 19.09 -6.06 1.85
CA ARG A 44 18.53 -4.90 1.10
C ARG A 44 17.16 -5.21 0.51
N SER A 45 16.99 -6.41 -0.04
CA SER A 45 15.72 -6.83 -0.65
C SER A 45 14.64 -7.05 0.42
N GLY A 46 14.98 -7.74 1.51
CA GLY A 46 14.12 -7.95 2.67
C GLY A 46 13.69 -6.62 3.31
N ALA A 47 14.64 -5.71 3.57
CA ALA A 47 14.34 -4.39 4.10
C ALA A 47 13.47 -3.56 3.14
N THR A 48 13.69 -3.67 1.83
CA THR A 48 12.86 -2.98 0.82
C THR A 48 11.42 -3.49 0.88
N LEU A 49 11.23 -4.81 0.92
CA LEU A 49 9.90 -5.41 1.04
C LEU A 49 9.25 -5.01 2.36
N LEU A 50 9.95 -5.17 3.48
CA LEU A 50 9.44 -4.82 4.81
C LEU A 50 9.02 -3.35 4.89
N ALA A 51 9.87 -2.43 4.43
CA ALA A 51 9.52 -1.00 4.43
C ALA A 51 8.32 -0.72 3.52
N HIS A 52 8.26 -1.34 2.34
CA HIS A 52 7.18 -1.14 1.39
C HIS A 52 5.83 -1.66 1.90
N PHE A 53 5.81 -2.89 2.43
CA PHE A 53 4.61 -3.49 3.00
C PHE A 53 4.23 -2.85 4.34
N GLY A 54 5.20 -2.46 5.16
CA GLY A 54 4.95 -1.74 6.42
C GLY A 54 4.30 -0.39 6.17
N TYR A 55 4.82 0.39 5.22
CA TYR A 55 4.22 1.67 4.81
C TYR A 55 2.82 1.47 4.22
N GLY A 56 2.66 0.48 3.33
CA GLY A 56 1.35 0.12 2.75
C GLY A 56 0.34 -0.34 3.81
N GLY A 57 0.78 -1.11 4.81
CA GLY A 57 -0.05 -1.56 5.92
C GLY A 57 -0.48 -0.40 6.82
N ALA A 58 0.46 0.48 7.19
CA ALA A 58 0.16 1.65 8.02
C ALA A 58 -0.83 2.60 7.33
N THR A 59 -0.61 2.92 6.05
CA THR A 59 -1.55 3.74 5.26
C THR A 59 -2.88 3.02 5.02
N GLY A 60 -2.88 1.71 4.84
CA GLY A 60 -4.09 0.89 4.73
C GLY A 60 -4.94 0.86 6.00
N ALA A 61 -4.31 0.81 7.18
CA ALA A 61 -5.00 0.95 8.47
C ALA A 61 -5.67 2.33 8.58
N LEU A 62 -4.97 3.39 8.12
CA LEU A 62 -5.52 4.73 8.06
C LEU A 62 -6.74 4.81 7.12
N TYR A 63 -6.67 4.16 5.96
CA TYR A 63 -7.81 4.03 5.04
C TYR A 63 -9.01 3.37 5.73
N GLY A 64 -8.83 2.21 6.36
CA GLY A 64 -9.92 1.51 7.06
C GLY A 64 -10.56 2.35 8.17
N ALA A 65 -9.76 3.17 8.86
CA ALA A 65 -10.26 4.06 9.90
C ALA A 65 -11.15 5.19 9.37
N VAL A 66 -11.01 5.63 8.11
CA VAL A 66 -11.70 6.81 7.56
C VAL A 66 -12.70 6.49 6.43
N ALA A 67 -12.50 5.39 5.70
CA ALA A 67 -13.22 5.09 4.46
C ALA A 67 -14.73 4.87 4.67
N GLY A 68 -15.14 4.35 5.83
CA GLY A 68 -16.56 4.17 6.18
C GLY A 68 -17.36 5.47 6.31
N ARG A 69 -16.69 6.62 6.48
CA ARG A 69 -17.35 7.94 6.60
C ARG A 69 -17.64 8.62 5.26
N ILE A 70 -17.16 8.06 4.15
CA ILE A 70 -17.24 8.67 2.83
C ILE A 70 -18.32 7.94 2.01
N PRO A 71 -19.40 8.63 1.59
CA PRO A 71 -20.45 8.05 0.76
C PRO A 71 -20.01 8.01 -0.71
N ALA A 72 -19.21 7.00 -1.07
CA ALA A 72 -18.76 6.75 -2.44
C ALA A 72 -18.48 5.25 -2.66
N PRO A 73 -18.47 4.76 -3.92
CA PRO A 73 -18.10 3.38 -4.22
C PRO A 73 -16.73 3.01 -3.64
N THR A 74 -16.61 1.83 -3.04
CA THR A 74 -15.42 1.32 -2.34
C THR A 74 -14.17 1.34 -3.20
N TRP A 75 -14.26 0.92 -4.46
CA TRP A 75 -13.15 0.99 -5.39
C TRP A 75 -12.74 2.44 -5.72
N CYS A 76 -13.69 3.37 -5.86
CA CYS A 76 -13.40 4.79 -6.07
C CYS A 76 -12.66 5.41 -4.89
N LYS A 77 -13.15 5.16 -3.66
CA LYS A 77 -12.51 5.62 -2.41
C LYS A 77 -11.08 5.11 -2.32
N GLY A 78 -10.91 3.81 -2.60
CA GLY A 78 -9.60 3.18 -2.64
C GLY A 78 -8.65 3.82 -3.64
N VAL A 79 -9.07 3.99 -4.90
CA VAL A 79 -8.26 4.65 -5.95
C VAL A 79 -7.89 6.08 -5.55
N ALA A 80 -8.86 6.88 -5.09
CA ALA A 80 -8.61 8.24 -4.64
C ALA A 80 -7.59 8.28 -3.48
N PHE A 81 -7.74 7.38 -2.52
CA PHE A 81 -6.78 7.25 -1.42
C PHE A 81 -5.38 6.85 -1.89
N GLY A 82 -5.28 5.89 -2.83
CA GLY A 82 -4.02 5.52 -3.47
C GLY A 82 -3.33 6.71 -4.14
N LEU A 83 -4.09 7.54 -4.86
CA LEU A 83 -3.58 8.76 -5.48
C LEU A 83 -3.14 9.80 -4.45
N LEU A 84 -3.85 9.94 -3.33
CA LEU A 84 -3.45 10.82 -2.22
C LEU A 84 -2.14 10.36 -1.58
N VAL A 85 -1.99 9.05 -1.34
CA VAL A 85 -0.74 8.47 -0.82
C VAL A 85 0.42 8.72 -1.79
N TRP A 86 0.21 8.52 -3.09
CA TRP A 86 1.22 8.82 -4.10
C TRP A 86 1.60 10.30 -4.09
N THR A 87 0.60 11.19 -4.18
CA THR A 87 0.81 12.64 -4.26
C THR A 87 1.53 13.15 -3.02
N GLY A 88 1.02 12.84 -1.82
CA GLY A 88 1.62 13.27 -0.56
C GLY A 88 3.04 12.74 -0.37
N SER A 89 3.32 11.53 -0.85
CA SER A 89 4.66 10.93 -0.75
C SER A 89 5.66 11.54 -1.75
N TYR A 90 5.30 11.58 -3.04
CA TYR A 90 6.23 11.91 -4.14
C TYR A 90 6.33 13.40 -4.44
N LEU A 91 5.38 14.22 -3.98
CA LEU A 91 5.44 15.68 -4.07
C LEU A 91 5.70 16.36 -2.71
N GLY A 92 5.53 15.65 -1.59
CA GLY A 92 5.67 16.21 -0.25
C GLY A 92 6.76 15.54 0.58
N LEU A 93 6.43 14.41 1.20
CA LEU A 93 7.27 13.79 2.23
C LEU A 93 8.66 13.39 1.74
N LEU A 94 8.77 12.71 0.60
CA LEU A 94 10.05 12.20 0.09
C LEU A 94 10.97 13.32 -0.43
N PRO A 95 10.46 14.33 -1.18
CA PRO A 95 11.28 15.48 -1.54
C PRO A 95 11.65 16.35 -0.34
N GLY A 96 10.70 16.63 0.56
CA GLY A 96 10.93 17.46 1.74
C GLY A 96 11.95 16.86 2.72
N SER A 97 12.15 15.54 2.71
CA SER A 97 13.17 14.84 3.49
C SER A 97 14.47 14.56 2.72
N GLY A 98 14.61 15.05 1.49
CA GLY A 98 15.78 14.80 0.63
C GLY A 98 15.93 13.34 0.17
N ILE A 99 14.92 12.50 0.39
CA ILE A 99 14.96 11.08 0.03
C ILE A 99 14.77 10.91 -1.46
N LEU A 100 13.82 11.55 -2.12
CA LEU A 100 13.71 11.47 -3.59
C LEU A 100 13.70 12.86 -4.21
N LYS A 101 13.98 12.92 -5.50
CA LYS A 101 13.65 14.13 -6.27
C LYS A 101 12.12 14.25 -6.30
N ILE A 102 11.65 15.49 -6.45
CA ILE A 102 10.22 15.73 -6.65
C ILE A 102 9.73 15.00 -7.90
N ALA A 103 8.49 14.51 -7.87
CA ALA A 103 7.93 13.74 -8.98
C ALA A 103 8.07 14.43 -10.34
N THR A 104 8.01 15.76 -10.39
CA THR A 104 8.14 16.56 -11.62
C THR A 104 9.50 16.42 -12.31
N ASP A 105 10.54 16.01 -11.58
CA ASP A 105 11.89 15.80 -12.13
C ASP A 105 12.10 14.39 -12.69
N HIS A 106 11.12 13.50 -12.50
CA HIS A 106 11.18 12.12 -13.01
C HIS A 106 10.54 12.01 -14.40
N PRO A 107 11.00 11.07 -15.25
CA PRO A 107 10.38 10.82 -16.55
C PRO A 107 8.87 10.55 -16.42
N ALA A 108 8.07 11.14 -17.31
CA ALA A 108 6.60 11.02 -17.26
C ALA A 108 6.12 9.57 -17.25
N ARG A 109 6.81 8.67 -17.97
CA ARG A 109 6.54 7.23 -18.00
C ARG A 109 6.69 6.57 -16.62
N ARG A 110 7.69 6.99 -15.83
CA ARG A 110 7.87 6.50 -14.46
C ARG A 110 6.81 7.04 -13.51
N ASN A 111 6.44 8.31 -13.65
CA ASN A 111 5.32 8.86 -12.89
C ASN A 111 4.03 8.11 -13.19
N LEU A 112 3.72 7.87 -14.47
CA LEU A 112 2.53 7.12 -14.88
C LEU A 112 2.54 5.69 -14.33
N LEU A 113 3.69 5.01 -14.36
CA LEU A 113 3.85 3.69 -13.73
C LEU A 113 3.52 3.76 -12.24
N MET A 114 4.10 4.73 -11.51
CA MET A 114 3.89 4.84 -10.06
C MET A 114 2.45 5.21 -9.73
N ILE A 115 1.85 6.15 -10.45
CA ILE A 115 0.42 6.52 -10.33
C ILE A 115 -0.45 5.29 -10.53
N GLY A 116 -0.28 4.58 -11.66
CA GLY A 116 -1.05 3.38 -11.95
C GLY A 116 -0.89 2.31 -10.88
N ALA A 117 0.31 2.16 -10.31
CA ALA A 117 0.57 1.13 -9.32
C ALA A 117 -0.11 1.44 -7.98
N HIS A 118 -0.24 2.73 -7.64
CA HIS A 118 -1.00 3.20 -6.48
C HIS A 118 -2.52 3.14 -6.72
N MET A 119 -2.99 3.38 -7.95
CA MET A 119 -4.40 3.18 -8.30
C MET A 119 -4.80 1.71 -8.14
N VAL A 120 -4.00 0.78 -8.67
CA VAL A 120 -4.23 -0.67 -8.52
C VAL A 120 -4.27 -1.06 -7.05
N TRP A 121 -3.31 -0.59 -6.24
CA TRP A 121 -3.30 -0.87 -4.81
C TRP A 121 -4.49 -0.27 -4.08
N GLY A 122 -4.85 0.98 -4.38
CA GLY A 122 -6.00 1.64 -3.82
C GLY A 122 -7.30 0.89 -4.13
N ALA A 123 -7.52 0.51 -5.40
CA ALA A 123 -8.68 -0.27 -5.81
C ALA A 123 -8.75 -1.62 -5.06
N THR A 124 -7.63 -2.35 -4.97
CA THR A 124 -7.56 -3.60 -4.20
C THR A 124 -7.84 -3.38 -2.72
N LEU A 125 -7.27 -2.34 -2.12
CA LEU A 125 -7.50 -1.99 -0.71
C LEU A 125 -8.99 -1.73 -0.46
N GLY A 126 -9.63 -0.92 -1.31
CA GLY A 126 -11.07 -0.63 -1.19
C GLY A 126 -11.93 -1.89 -1.31
N ALA A 127 -11.62 -2.79 -2.25
CA ALA A 127 -12.33 -4.05 -2.41
C ALA A 127 -12.14 -5.01 -1.22
N VAL A 128 -10.91 -5.15 -0.72
CA VAL A 128 -10.62 -6.01 0.44
C VAL A 128 -11.29 -5.48 1.70
N THR A 129 -11.23 -4.17 1.95
CA THR A 129 -11.91 -3.56 3.10
C THR A 129 -13.42 -3.79 3.05
N GLN A 130 -14.04 -3.68 1.87
CA GLN A 130 -15.45 -3.98 1.71
C GLN A 130 -15.79 -5.43 2.12
N VAL A 131 -15.03 -6.40 1.63
CA VAL A 131 -15.23 -7.82 1.99
C VAL A 131 -15.07 -8.03 3.50
N LEU A 132 -14.09 -7.39 4.13
CA LEU A 132 -13.87 -7.50 5.57
C LEU A 132 -15.02 -6.86 6.39
N GLU A 133 -15.59 -5.76 5.91
CA GLU A 133 -16.74 -5.10 6.53
C GLU A 133 -17.99 -5.99 6.42
N GLU A 134 -18.27 -6.54 5.24
CA GLU A 134 -19.40 -7.47 4.99
C GLU A 134 -19.31 -8.74 5.86
N GLU A 135 -18.13 -9.34 5.99
CA GLU A 135 -17.90 -10.50 6.87
C GLU A 135 -18.07 -10.15 8.35
N THR A 136 -17.61 -8.97 8.77
CA THR A 136 -17.76 -8.50 10.16
C THR A 136 -19.23 -8.28 10.51
N GLU A 137 -20.01 -7.72 9.58
CA GLU A 137 -21.46 -7.53 9.73
C GLU A 137 -22.21 -8.86 9.73
N SER A 138 -21.89 -9.77 8.79
CA SER A 138 -22.49 -11.11 8.74
C SER A 138 -22.16 -11.95 9.98
N GLY A 139 -20.95 -11.82 10.53
CA GLY A 139 -20.54 -12.49 11.77
C GLY A 139 -21.26 -11.94 13.00
N ARG A 140 -21.46 -10.61 13.05
CA ARG A 140 -22.24 -9.95 14.11
C ARG A 140 -23.74 -10.30 14.04
N ALA A 141 -24.27 -10.57 12.84
CA ALA A 141 -25.67 -10.92 12.62
C ALA A 141 -26.06 -12.35 13.03
N LYS A 142 -25.09 -13.23 13.35
CA LYS A 142 -25.37 -14.56 13.93
C LYS A 142 -25.27 -14.50 15.46
N PRO A 143 -26.36 -14.24 16.20
CA PRO A 143 -26.34 -14.46 17.64
C PRO A 143 -26.15 -15.95 17.90
N PHE A 144 -25.29 -16.29 18.85
CA PHE A 144 -25.10 -17.63 19.35
C PHE A 144 -26.44 -18.16 19.89
N SER A 145 -27.22 -18.85 19.06
CA SER A 145 -28.40 -19.57 19.51
C SER A 145 -27.93 -20.77 20.31
N LYS A 146 -27.79 -20.59 21.63
CA LYS A 146 -27.93 -21.70 22.57
C LYS A 146 -29.39 -22.13 22.51
N SER A 147 -29.72 -23.01 21.56
CA SER A 147 -30.95 -23.77 21.63
C SER A 147 -30.91 -24.60 22.92
N LEU A 148 -31.91 -24.35 23.75
CA LEU A 148 -32.17 -24.94 25.04
C LEU A 148 -32.02 -26.47 25.03
N LEU A 149 -31.47 -26.97 26.13
CA LEU A 149 -31.63 -28.33 26.61
C LEU A 149 -33.12 -28.73 26.60
N PRO A 150 -33.51 -29.92 26.10
CA PRO A 150 -34.79 -30.49 26.46
C PRO A 150 -34.71 -30.98 27.92
N HIS A 151 -35.53 -30.37 28.78
CA HIS A 151 -35.98 -30.96 30.04
C HIS A 151 -36.45 -32.39 29.76
N ARG A 152 -35.78 -33.38 30.37
CA ARG A 152 -36.33 -34.72 30.50
C ARG A 152 -37.02 -34.80 31.86
N ASP A 153 -38.31 -34.52 31.85
CA ASP A 153 -39.23 -34.97 32.88
C ASP A 153 -39.92 -36.23 32.32
N VAL A 154 -39.38 -37.41 32.64
CA VAL A 154 -40.09 -38.68 32.98
C VAL A 154 -39.10 -39.59 33.69
#